data_AF-A0A538MTD8-F1
#
_entry.id   AF-A0A538MTD8-F1
#
_cell.length_a   1.000
_cell.length_b   1.000
_cell.length_c   1.000
_cell.angle_alpha   90.00
_cell.angle_beta   90.00
_cell.angle_gamma   90.00
#
_symmetry.space_group_name_H-M   'P 1'
#
loop_
_entity.id
_entity.type
_entity.pdbx_description
1 polymer ?
#
loop_
_entity_poly.entity_id
_entity_poly.type
_entity_poly.pdbx_seq_one_letter_code
_entity_poly.pdbx_strand_id
1 'polypeptide(L)'
;MKAATRRSLTAAAAGSSGQVRRFRLAAILLLLIIGIPGATSGSAIGLSDMFGGADPLSATAPVVDDSPLAGRLADRAEVLSPVQLTRAVRGYRQLPLVQRVRLDKLLAAVPTRAQGYVLKAFAAGHPVDELVTFAALIADEDREWLRTRLNLLDPAVTGPLAFRGVRVRQYDDTSCGSTALVLARALADPIYALMLTTGGSPGTVDESADRFLVRLKAEEQRVHNATNLLWPPLVGTPPWGLRDLMNEPVMGLGAQYHWTITAQWVTAGPVAAVVRQALAAVAAGYPVPVLIGDAIPRHYVLLVHYDGAGALFYEPTSGEVRRVGPASLRRLNFGVLGYPHLHGVIVPGPG
;
A
#
# COMPACT_ATOMS: atom_id res chain seq x y z
N MET A 1 69.80 30.79 20.92
CA MET A 1 68.45 30.57 21.49
C MET A 1 67.43 30.56 20.35
N LYS A 2 66.43 29.67 20.45
CA LYS A 2 65.27 29.40 19.56
C LYS A 2 65.51 28.47 18.36
N ALA A 3 65.35 27.17 18.64
CA ALA A 3 65.11 26.12 17.66
C ALA A 3 63.66 26.20 17.13
N ALA A 4 63.48 25.95 15.83
CA ALA A 4 62.19 25.77 15.18
C ALA A 4 61.86 24.28 15.14
N THR A 5 60.83 23.87 15.89
CA THR A 5 60.33 22.49 15.90
C THR A 5 59.22 22.32 14.89
N ARG A 6 59.45 21.46 13.88
CA ARG A 6 58.42 20.92 12.99
C ARG A 6 57.33 20.22 13.83
N ARG A 7 56.07 20.63 13.72
CA ARG A 7 54.94 19.87 14.27
C ARG A 7 54.55 18.77 13.29
N SER A 8 54.76 17.54 13.75
CA SER A 8 54.40 16.28 13.14
C SER A 8 52.88 16.05 13.11
N LEU A 9 52.41 15.54 11.97
CA LEU A 9 51.13 14.86 11.77
C LEU A 9 51.11 13.56 12.59
N THR A 10 50.35 13.51 13.67
CA THR A 10 49.77 12.27 14.23
C THR A 10 48.93 12.58 15.48
N ALA A 11 47.60 12.62 15.35
CA ALA A 11 46.63 12.20 16.37
C ALA A 11 45.20 12.51 15.91
N ALA A 12 44.60 11.60 15.13
CA ALA A 12 43.15 11.55 14.93
C ALA A 12 42.72 10.15 14.46
N ALA A 13 42.94 9.12 15.28
CA ALA A 13 42.39 7.79 15.03
C ALA A 13 42.20 7.01 16.35
N ALA A 14 41.31 7.50 17.22
CA ALA A 14 40.89 6.73 18.41
C ALA A 14 39.43 6.96 18.83
N GLY A 15 38.60 7.59 17.98
CA GLY A 15 37.19 7.88 18.30
C GLY A 15 36.14 7.04 17.53
N SER A 16 36.51 6.32 16.48
CA SER A 16 35.52 5.73 15.54
C SER A 16 35.04 4.32 15.90
N SER A 17 35.84 3.51 16.62
CA SER A 17 35.53 2.09 16.85
C SER A 17 34.39 1.87 17.85
N GLY A 18 34.33 2.68 18.91
CA GLY A 18 33.28 2.61 19.94
C GLY A 18 31.92 3.10 19.43
N GLN A 19 31.91 4.18 18.64
CA GLN A 19 30.70 4.72 18.03
C GLN A 19 30.13 3.76 16.97
N VAL A 20 30.98 3.22 16.09
CA VAL A 20 30.57 2.22 15.09
C VAL A 20 30.05 0.93 15.75
N ARG A 21 30.66 0.46 16.86
CA ARG A 21 30.15 -0.70 17.61
C ARG A 21 28.77 -0.43 18.24
N ARG A 22 28.56 0.75 18.84
CA ARG A 22 27.27 1.13 19.43
C ARG A 22 26.17 1.25 18.37
N PHE A 23 26.48 1.84 17.21
CA PHE A 23 25.55 1.88 16.07
C PHE A 23 25.21 0.48 15.55
N ARG A 24 26.19 -0.42 15.45
CA ARG A 24 25.95 -1.82 15.04
C ARG A 24 25.09 -2.59 16.03
N LEU A 25 25.32 -2.43 17.34
CA LEU A 25 24.50 -3.06 18.38
C LEU A 25 23.05 -2.55 18.38
N ALA A 26 22.86 -1.23 18.24
CA ALA A 26 21.52 -0.63 18.14
C ALA A 26 20.79 -1.07 16.85
N ALA A 27 21.50 -1.15 15.73
CA ALA A 27 20.99 -1.67 14.46
C ALA A 27 20.57 -3.15 14.58
N ILE A 28 21.40 -3.98 15.21
CA ILE A 28 21.09 -5.40 15.47
C ILE A 28 19.87 -5.53 16.37
N LEU A 29 19.76 -4.73 17.44
CA LEU A 29 18.62 -4.77 18.35
C LEU A 29 17.32 -4.33 17.64
N LEU A 30 17.35 -3.25 16.86
CA LEU A 30 16.20 -2.79 16.08
C LEU A 30 15.78 -3.83 15.03
N LEU A 31 16.73 -4.44 14.34
CA LEU A 31 16.47 -5.50 13.35
C LEU A 31 15.96 -6.80 13.99
N LEU A 32 16.45 -7.16 15.18
CA LEU A 32 15.96 -8.29 15.95
C LEU A 32 14.51 -8.07 16.37
N ILE A 33 14.17 -6.87 16.83
CA ILE A 33 12.81 -6.51 17.22
C ILE A 33 11.88 -6.50 15.99
N ILE A 34 12.33 -5.96 14.85
CA ILE A 34 11.62 -6.02 13.55
C ILE A 34 11.44 -7.48 13.06
N GLY A 35 12.33 -8.37 13.46
CA GLY A 35 12.32 -9.80 13.16
C GLY A 35 11.47 -10.66 14.09
N ILE A 36 10.93 -10.11 15.19
CA ILE A 36 10.07 -10.90 16.09
C ILE A 36 8.75 -11.16 15.38
N PRO A 37 8.37 -12.42 15.12
CA PRO A 37 7.01 -12.72 14.72
C PRO A 37 6.09 -12.27 15.85
N GLY A 38 5.31 -11.21 15.62
CA GLY A 38 4.20 -10.86 16.52
C GLY A 38 3.35 -12.11 16.75
N ALA A 39 2.96 -12.34 18.01
CA ALA A 39 2.30 -13.56 18.48
C ALA A 39 1.31 -14.11 17.44
N THR A 40 1.62 -15.30 16.95
CA THR A 40 0.95 -15.96 15.83
C THR A 40 -0.41 -16.53 16.22
N SER A 41 -1.39 -16.35 15.35
CA SER A 41 -2.52 -17.29 15.20
C SER A 41 -2.32 -18.06 13.89
N GLY A 42 -1.85 -19.32 14.01
CA GLY A 42 -1.91 -20.49 13.08
C GLY A 42 -1.67 -20.29 11.56
N SER A 43 -0.89 -21.10 10.83
CA SER A 43 -0.58 -22.53 10.98
C SER A 43 0.70 -22.87 10.20
N ALA A 44 1.41 -23.91 10.61
CA ALA A 44 2.63 -24.40 9.98
C ALA A 44 2.38 -24.89 8.54
N ILE A 45 3.12 -24.33 7.57
CA ILE A 45 3.18 -24.83 6.19
C ILE A 45 4.38 -25.79 6.11
N GLY A 46 4.15 -27.00 5.59
CA GLY A 46 5.16 -28.06 5.45
C GLY A 46 6.18 -27.77 4.36
N LEU A 47 7.43 -28.20 4.58
CA LEU A 47 8.60 -27.98 3.71
C LEU A 47 8.46 -28.53 2.27
N SER A 48 7.43 -29.30 1.95
CA SER A 48 7.21 -29.88 0.62
C SER A 48 6.69 -28.89 -0.43
N ASP A 49 6.10 -27.76 -0.03
CA ASP A 49 5.57 -26.74 -0.97
C ASP A 49 6.64 -25.71 -1.40
N MET A 50 7.86 -25.79 -0.85
CA MET A 50 8.95 -24.83 -1.14
C MET A 50 9.68 -25.06 -2.48
N PHE A 51 9.47 -26.20 -3.16
CA PHE A 51 10.29 -26.58 -4.32
C PHE A 51 9.52 -27.00 -5.59
N GLY A 52 8.20 -26.81 -5.63
CA GLY A 52 7.39 -27.02 -6.84
C GLY A 52 7.32 -25.78 -7.73
N GLY A 53 8.43 -25.40 -8.36
CA GLY A 53 8.47 -24.28 -9.29
C GLY A 53 7.73 -24.58 -10.59
N ALA A 54 6.53 -24.04 -10.76
CA ALA A 54 5.94 -23.82 -12.08
C ALA A 54 6.48 -22.49 -12.65
N ASP A 55 6.82 -22.52 -13.93
CA ASP A 55 7.36 -21.42 -14.73
C ASP A 55 6.49 -20.14 -14.66
N PRO A 56 7.01 -18.95 -14.29
CA PRO A 56 6.18 -17.77 -14.02
C PRO A 56 5.83 -16.93 -15.28
N LEU A 57 5.75 -17.55 -16.46
CA LEU A 57 5.31 -16.87 -17.70
C LEU A 57 3.90 -17.21 -18.18
N SER A 58 3.09 -17.88 -17.36
CA SER A 58 1.64 -17.97 -17.60
C SER A 58 0.88 -17.19 -16.55
N ALA A 59 0.97 -15.86 -16.61
CA ALA A 59 -0.14 -15.02 -16.20
C ALA A 59 -1.25 -15.20 -17.25
N THR A 60 -1.88 -16.38 -17.28
CA THR A 60 -3.21 -16.48 -17.88
C THR A 60 -4.07 -15.51 -17.09
N ALA A 61 -4.51 -14.44 -17.74
CA ALA A 61 -5.62 -13.64 -17.26
C ALA A 61 -6.69 -14.63 -16.75
N PRO A 62 -7.31 -14.40 -15.58
CA PRO A 62 -8.37 -15.26 -15.13
C PRO A 62 -9.37 -15.37 -16.28
N VAL A 63 -9.71 -16.60 -16.66
CA VAL A 63 -10.71 -16.86 -17.70
C VAL A 63 -11.91 -15.99 -17.36
N VAL A 64 -12.22 -15.02 -18.23
CA VAL A 64 -13.40 -14.18 -18.08
C VAL A 64 -14.58 -15.12 -18.27
N ASP A 65 -15.18 -15.50 -17.14
CA ASP A 65 -16.34 -16.39 -17.04
C ASP A 65 -17.51 -15.85 -17.89
N ASP A 66 -18.33 -16.72 -18.49
CA ASP A 66 -19.50 -16.33 -19.30
C ASP A 66 -20.69 -15.81 -18.46
N SER A 67 -20.43 -15.37 -17.22
CA SER A 67 -21.44 -14.76 -16.35
C SER A 67 -21.91 -13.43 -16.94
N PRO A 68 -23.23 -13.11 -16.87
CA PRO A 68 -23.76 -11.80 -17.25
C PRO A 68 -23.05 -10.62 -16.56
N LEU A 69 -22.47 -10.84 -15.38
CA LEU A 69 -21.68 -9.84 -14.67
C LEU A 69 -20.32 -9.60 -15.33
N ALA A 70 -19.66 -10.63 -15.85
CA ALA A 70 -18.34 -10.52 -16.47
C ALA A 70 -18.36 -9.71 -17.77
N GLY A 71 -19.38 -9.94 -18.62
CA GLY A 71 -19.61 -9.14 -19.83
C GLY A 71 -19.90 -7.67 -19.51
N ARG A 72 -20.61 -7.40 -18.41
CA ARG A 72 -20.75 -6.03 -17.88
C ARG A 72 -19.37 -5.50 -17.46
N LEU A 73 -18.60 -6.25 -16.68
CA LEU A 73 -17.34 -5.78 -16.07
C LEU A 73 -16.25 -5.34 -17.07
N ALA A 74 -16.25 -5.84 -18.30
CA ALA A 74 -15.27 -5.48 -19.33
C ALA A 74 -15.19 -3.95 -19.58
N ASP A 75 -16.34 -3.27 -19.67
CA ASP A 75 -16.42 -1.81 -19.89
C ASP A 75 -16.02 -0.98 -18.65
N ARG A 76 -15.75 -1.64 -17.51
CA ARG A 76 -15.48 -1.02 -16.20
C ARG A 76 -14.09 -1.37 -15.67
N ALA A 77 -13.28 -2.05 -16.47
CA ALA A 77 -11.91 -2.44 -16.15
C ALA A 77 -10.99 -1.24 -15.86
N GLU A 78 -11.34 -0.04 -16.34
CA GLU A 78 -10.61 1.19 -15.99
C GLU A 78 -10.75 1.55 -14.50
N VAL A 79 -11.82 1.10 -13.83
CA VAL A 79 -12.09 1.43 -12.41
C VAL A 79 -11.68 0.30 -11.46
N LEU A 80 -11.82 -0.96 -11.88
CA LEU A 80 -11.47 -2.13 -11.06
C LEU A 80 -10.12 -2.71 -11.48
N SER A 81 -9.26 -2.97 -10.50
CA SER A 81 -8.08 -3.80 -10.72
C SER A 81 -8.43 -5.28 -10.93
N PRO A 82 -7.52 -6.11 -11.50
CA PRO A 82 -7.76 -7.54 -11.70
C PRO A 82 -8.21 -8.29 -10.44
N VAL A 83 -7.66 -7.95 -9.27
CA VAL A 83 -8.04 -8.57 -8.00
C VAL A 83 -9.38 -8.06 -7.48
N GLN A 84 -9.71 -6.79 -7.68
CA GLN A 84 -11.04 -6.26 -7.36
C GLN A 84 -12.12 -6.92 -8.23
N LEU A 85 -11.83 -7.09 -9.53
CA LEU A 85 -12.69 -7.80 -10.46
C LEU A 85 -12.96 -9.25 -10.01
N THR A 86 -11.90 -9.99 -9.70
CA THR A 86 -11.98 -11.38 -9.23
C THR A 86 -12.81 -11.48 -7.94
N ARG A 87 -12.62 -10.53 -7.02
CA ARG A 87 -13.38 -10.47 -5.76
C ARG A 87 -14.85 -10.11 -5.98
N ALA A 88 -15.15 -9.16 -6.85
CA ALA A 88 -16.54 -8.82 -7.19
C ALA A 88 -17.28 -10.03 -7.77
N VAL A 89 -16.66 -10.77 -8.70
CA VAL A 89 -17.25 -11.99 -9.27
C VAL A 89 -17.46 -13.07 -8.20
N ARG A 90 -16.45 -13.33 -7.37
CA ARG A 90 -16.55 -14.31 -6.27
C ARG A 90 -17.64 -13.94 -5.28
N GLY A 91 -17.65 -12.69 -4.82
CA GLY A 91 -18.64 -12.18 -3.87
C GLY A 91 -20.05 -12.26 -4.43
N TYR A 92 -20.24 -11.90 -5.71
CA TYR A 92 -21.55 -12.02 -6.37
C TYR A 92 -22.07 -13.45 -6.36
N ARG A 93 -21.22 -14.44 -6.68
CA ARG A 93 -21.61 -15.86 -6.66
C ARG A 93 -22.01 -16.36 -5.27
N GLN A 94 -21.41 -15.80 -4.22
CA GLN A 94 -21.69 -16.15 -2.83
C GLN A 94 -22.92 -15.44 -2.25
N LEU A 95 -23.44 -14.40 -2.91
CA LEU A 95 -24.61 -13.68 -2.42
C LEU A 95 -25.89 -14.55 -2.48
N PRO A 96 -26.77 -14.46 -1.45
CA PRO A 96 -28.12 -14.98 -1.53
C PRO A 96 -28.86 -14.43 -2.76
N LEU A 97 -29.75 -15.22 -3.36
CA LEU A 97 -30.45 -14.85 -4.60
C LEU A 97 -31.14 -13.48 -4.51
N VAL A 98 -31.78 -13.19 -3.37
CA VAL A 98 -32.45 -11.91 -3.10
C VAL A 98 -31.46 -10.74 -3.18
N GLN A 99 -30.27 -10.89 -2.61
CA GLN A 99 -29.23 -9.86 -2.64
C GLN A 99 -28.59 -9.72 -4.02
N ARG A 100 -28.43 -10.81 -4.77
CA ARG A 100 -27.99 -10.74 -6.18
C ARG A 100 -28.95 -9.94 -7.04
N VAL A 101 -30.25 -10.25 -6.97
CA VAL A 101 -31.29 -9.51 -7.71
C VAL A 101 -31.28 -8.02 -7.32
N ARG A 102 -31.06 -7.72 -6.04
CA ARG A 102 -30.97 -6.33 -5.58
C ARG A 102 -29.75 -5.61 -6.14
N LEU A 103 -28.57 -6.24 -6.13
CA LEU A 103 -27.35 -5.69 -6.73
C LEU A 103 -27.50 -5.50 -8.25
N ASP A 104 -28.12 -6.46 -8.95
CA ASP A 104 -28.41 -6.34 -10.38
C ASP A 104 -29.33 -5.17 -10.70
N LYS A 105 -30.39 -4.98 -9.92
CA LYS A 105 -31.30 -3.83 -10.04
C LYS A 105 -30.58 -2.51 -9.76
N LEU A 106 -29.72 -2.46 -8.74
CA LEU A 106 -28.93 -1.28 -8.41
C LEU A 106 -28.01 -0.90 -9.59
N LEU A 107 -27.26 -1.86 -10.13
CA LEU A 107 -26.37 -1.64 -11.25
C LEU A 107 -27.13 -1.21 -12.50
N ALA A 108 -28.32 -1.78 -12.75
CA ALA A 108 -29.16 -1.37 -13.88
C ALA A 108 -29.72 0.07 -13.75
N ALA A 109 -29.92 0.55 -12.52
CA ALA A 109 -30.46 1.89 -12.25
C ALA A 109 -29.39 2.99 -12.19
N VAL A 110 -28.18 2.69 -11.73
CA VAL A 110 -27.11 3.69 -11.61
C VAL A 110 -26.45 3.96 -12.98
N PRO A 111 -26.03 5.20 -13.29
CA PRO A 111 -25.40 5.51 -14.58
C PRO A 111 -24.13 4.70 -14.86
N THR A 112 -23.87 4.38 -16.13
CA THR A 112 -22.71 3.54 -16.54
C THR A 112 -21.38 4.00 -15.97
N ARG A 113 -21.17 5.32 -15.89
CA ARG A 113 -19.96 5.95 -15.31
C ARG A 113 -19.73 5.64 -13.81
N ALA A 114 -20.81 5.39 -13.06
CA ALA A 114 -20.76 5.15 -11.61
C ALA A 114 -20.76 3.65 -11.25
N GLN A 115 -21.23 2.78 -12.15
CA GLN A 115 -21.32 1.34 -11.90
C GLN A 115 -19.98 0.69 -11.54
N GLY A 116 -18.87 1.18 -12.10
CA GLY A 116 -17.53 0.66 -11.78
C GLY A 116 -17.16 0.90 -10.31
N TYR A 117 -17.52 2.06 -9.77
CA TYR A 117 -17.28 2.40 -8.38
C TYR A 117 -18.19 1.60 -7.43
N VAL A 118 -19.44 1.35 -7.80
CA VAL A 118 -20.34 0.47 -7.03
C VAL A 118 -19.75 -0.95 -6.95
N LEU A 119 -19.23 -1.48 -8.06
CA LEU A 119 -18.61 -2.80 -8.09
C LEU A 119 -17.27 -2.82 -7.33
N LYS A 120 -16.51 -1.73 -7.37
CA LYS A 120 -15.28 -1.57 -6.58
C LYS A 120 -15.57 -1.55 -5.08
N ALA A 121 -16.62 -0.83 -4.64
CA ALA A 121 -17.10 -0.86 -3.25
C ALA A 121 -17.57 -2.26 -2.84
N PHE A 122 -18.31 -2.95 -3.72
CA PHE A 122 -18.70 -4.33 -3.47
C PHE A 122 -17.48 -5.26 -3.31
N ALA A 123 -16.46 -5.11 -4.16
CA ALA A 123 -15.22 -5.87 -4.07
C ALA A 123 -14.45 -5.59 -2.77
N ALA A 124 -14.57 -4.38 -2.22
CA ALA A 124 -14.00 -3.99 -0.93
C ALA A 124 -14.77 -4.59 0.27
N GLY A 125 -15.91 -5.24 0.04
CA GLY A 125 -16.65 -6.00 1.07
C GLY A 125 -17.90 -5.31 1.60
N HIS A 126 -18.33 -4.20 1.00
CA HIS A 126 -19.52 -3.48 1.46
C HIS A 126 -20.83 -4.24 1.15
N PRO A 127 -21.78 -4.29 2.10
CA PRO A 127 -23.08 -4.92 1.89
C PRO A 127 -23.93 -4.12 0.88
N VAL A 128 -24.85 -4.81 0.20
CA VAL A 128 -25.69 -4.21 -0.86
C VAL A 128 -26.50 -3.00 -0.35
N ASP A 129 -26.91 -2.99 0.92
CA ASP A 129 -27.58 -1.83 1.54
C ASP A 129 -26.72 -0.56 1.50
N GLU A 130 -25.43 -0.68 1.85
CA GLU A 130 -24.50 0.45 1.83
C GLU A 130 -24.19 0.89 0.40
N LEU A 131 -24.14 -0.06 -0.54
CA LEU A 131 -23.98 0.23 -1.97
C LEU A 131 -25.13 1.07 -2.54
N VAL A 132 -26.36 0.87 -2.06
CA VAL A 132 -27.52 1.67 -2.47
C VAL A 132 -27.33 3.13 -2.03
N THR A 133 -26.93 3.36 -0.79
CA THR A 133 -26.65 4.71 -0.27
C THR A 133 -25.50 5.37 -1.03
N PHE A 134 -24.40 4.63 -1.22
CA PHE A 134 -23.25 5.12 -1.97
C PHE A 134 -23.61 5.47 -3.42
N ALA A 135 -24.34 4.60 -4.10
CA ALA A 135 -24.79 4.81 -5.47
C ALA A 135 -25.65 6.09 -5.61
N ALA A 136 -26.53 6.37 -4.65
CA ALA A 136 -27.33 7.58 -4.65
C ALA A 136 -26.47 8.85 -4.52
N LEU A 137 -25.42 8.82 -3.70
CA LEU A 137 -24.50 9.94 -3.51
C LEU A 137 -23.68 10.29 -4.76
N ILE A 138 -23.49 9.34 -5.67
CA ILE A 138 -22.60 9.49 -6.82
C ILE A 138 -23.32 9.47 -8.18
N ALA A 139 -24.65 9.30 -8.19
CA ALA A 139 -25.41 9.09 -9.42
C ALA A 139 -25.34 10.31 -10.37
N ASP A 140 -25.50 11.50 -9.81
CA ASP A 140 -25.56 12.74 -10.60
C ASP A 140 -24.20 13.34 -10.92
N GLU A 141 -23.13 12.76 -10.37
CA GLU A 141 -21.77 13.27 -10.51
C GLU A 141 -21.14 12.87 -11.85
N ASP A 142 -20.29 13.74 -12.39
CA ASP A 142 -19.59 13.50 -13.66
C ASP A 142 -18.35 12.59 -13.52
N ARG A 143 -17.74 12.21 -14.64
CA ARG A 143 -16.58 11.30 -14.65
C ARG A 143 -15.37 11.88 -13.93
N GLU A 144 -15.14 13.18 -14.04
CA GLU A 144 -13.98 13.83 -13.42
C GLU A 144 -14.17 13.91 -11.91
N TRP A 145 -15.37 14.26 -11.45
CA TRP A 145 -15.75 14.24 -10.05
C TRP A 145 -15.54 12.84 -9.47
N LEU A 146 -16.11 11.81 -10.11
CA LEU A 146 -15.99 10.42 -9.67
C LEU A 146 -14.52 10.00 -9.56
N ARG A 147 -13.72 10.27 -10.61
CA ARG A 147 -12.31 9.91 -10.64
C ARG A 147 -11.52 10.58 -9.51
N THR A 148 -11.74 11.87 -9.29
CA THR A 148 -10.94 12.65 -8.33
C THR A 148 -11.33 12.44 -6.87
N ARG A 149 -12.58 12.05 -6.57
CA ARG A 149 -13.05 11.78 -5.19
C ARG A 149 -12.92 10.31 -4.81
N LEU A 150 -13.10 9.40 -5.76
CA LEU A 150 -13.20 7.96 -5.49
C LEU A 150 -11.91 7.20 -5.83
N ASN A 151 -10.98 7.83 -6.55
CA ASN A 151 -9.61 7.35 -6.76
C ASN A 151 -8.63 8.47 -6.38
N LEU A 152 -8.42 8.66 -5.07
CA LEU A 152 -7.52 9.71 -4.57
C LEU A 152 -6.13 9.64 -5.20
N LEU A 153 -5.67 8.43 -5.50
CA LEU A 153 -4.43 8.12 -6.22
C LEU A 153 -4.73 7.37 -7.52
N ASP A 154 -4.18 7.85 -8.62
CA ASP A 154 -4.05 7.08 -9.86
C ASP A 154 -2.70 6.34 -9.81
N PRO A 155 -2.71 4.99 -9.72
CA PRO A 155 -1.48 4.23 -9.52
C PRO A 155 -0.51 4.34 -10.69
N ALA A 156 -0.98 4.68 -11.90
CA ALA A 156 -0.16 4.72 -13.11
C ALA A 156 0.50 6.10 -13.38
N VAL A 157 0.12 7.14 -12.61
CA VAL A 157 0.55 8.53 -12.85
C VAL A 157 1.65 8.94 -11.88
N THR A 158 2.77 9.43 -12.41
CA THR A 158 3.88 10.00 -11.62
C THR A 158 3.66 11.46 -11.26
N GLY A 159 4.29 11.92 -10.18
CA GLY A 159 4.34 13.31 -9.77
C GLY A 159 3.59 13.59 -8.46
N PRO A 160 3.37 14.87 -8.14
CA PRO A 160 2.65 15.28 -6.92
C PRO A 160 1.24 14.71 -6.83
N LEU A 161 0.94 14.11 -5.69
CA LEU A 161 -0.41 13.74 -5.32
C LEU A 161 -1.06 14.90 -4.56
N ALA A 162 -2.14 15.45 -5.11
CA ALA A 162 -2.87 16.53 -4.47
C ALA A 162 -4.38 16.41 -4.70
N PHE A 163 -5.14 16.82 -3.69
CA PHE A 163 -6.58 16.96 -3.78
C PHE A 163 -6.96 18.40 -3.43
N ARG A 164 -7.64 19.09 -4.36
CA ARG A 164 -8.03 20.50 -4.22
C ARG A 164 -6.90 21.43 -3.74
N GLY A 165 -5.69 21.22 -4.28
CA GLY A 165 -4.49 21.99 -3.94
C GLY A 165 -3.79 21.56 -2.64
N VAL A 166 -4.40 20.68 -1.84
CA VAL A 166 -3.75 20.09 -0.66
C VAL A 166 -2.90 18.92 -1.12
N ARG A 167 -1.60 18.98 -0.82
CA ARG A 167 -0.68 17.87 -1.06
C ARG A 167 -1.02 16.72 -0.12
N VAL A 168 -1.18 15.52 -0.67
CA VAL A 168 -1.37 14.30 0.11
C VAL A 168 0.02 13.79 0.45
N ARG A 169 0.49 14.08 1.66
CA ARG A 169 1.80 13.71 2.20
C ARG A 169 1.62 13.40 3.68
N GLN A 170 2.60 12.75 4.30
CA GLN A 170 2.69 12.67 5.75
C GLN A 170 2.86 14.08 6.34
N TYR A 171 2.10 14.39 7.39
CA TYR A 171 2.14 15.71 8.05
C TYR A 171 2.89 15.72 9.38
N ASP A 172 3.34 14.58 9.87
CA ASP A 172 4.31 14.44 10.97
C ASP A 172 5.51 13.59 10.53
N ASP A 173 6.54 13.48 11.36
CA ASP A 173 7.79 12.78 11.02
C ASP A 173 7.69 11.23 11.10
N THR A 174 6.61 10.68 11.65
CA THR A 174 6.51 9.25 12.00
C THR A 174 5.32 8.53 11.33
N SER A 175 4.53 9.25 10.52
CA SER A 175 3.33 8.75 9.86
C SER A 175 3.56 8.18 8.46
N CYS A 176 4.80 8.02 7.97
CA CYS A 176 5.06 7.44 6.64
C CYS A 176 4.31 6.11 6.39
N GLY A 177 4.32 5.19 7.37
CA GLY A 177 3.58 3.93 7.32
C GLY A 177 2.06 4.12 7.36
N SER A 178 1.58 5.04 8.21
CA SER A 178 0.16 5.37 8.33
C SER A 178 -0.40 5.99 7.04
N THR A 179 0.29 6.97 6.46
CA THR A 179 -0.09 7.59 5.18
C THR A 179 -0.10 6.55 4.06
N ALA A 180 0.88 5.63 4.03
CA ALA A 180 0.88 4.53 3.06
C ALA A 180 -0.36 3.62 3.22
N LEU A 181 -0.79 3.31 4.45
CA LEU A 181 -2.01 2.55 4.71
C LEU A 181 -3.28 3.31 4.32
N VAL A 182 -3.36 4.61 4.62
CA VAL A 182 -4.49 5.46 4.20
C VAL A 182 -4.64 5.41 2.68
N LEU A 183 -3.54 5.53 1.93
CA LEU A 183 -3.61 5.42 0.46
C LEU A 183 -3.88 4.00 -0.03
N ALA A 184 -3.33 2.98 0.61
CA ALA A 184 -3.65 1.59 0.27
C ALA A 184 -5.16 1.32 0.40
N ARG A 185 -5.80 1.82 1.46
CA ARG A 185 -7.25 1.73 1.63
C ARG A 185 -8.02 2.58 0.63
N ALA A 186 -7.61 3.83 0.40
CA ALA A 186 -8.28 4.70 -0.58
C ALA A 186 -8.18 4.17 -2.02
N LEU A 187 -7.12 3.44 -2.36
CA LEU A 187 -7.02 2.72 -3.64
C LEU A 187 -8.02 1.55 -3.71
N ALA A 188 -8.25 0.86 -2.59
CA ALA A 188 -9.05 -0.34 -2.52
C ALA A 188 -10.56 -0.06 -2.42
N ASP A 189 -10.94 0.97 -1.66
CA ASP A 189 -12.29 1.24 -1.19
C ASP A 189 -12.73 2.68 -1.58
N PRO A 190 -13.65 2.83 -2.55
CA PRO A 190 -14.13 4.13 -2.99
C PRO A 190 -15.10 4.80 -2.00
N ILE A 191 -15.74 4.05 -1.09
CA ILE A 191 -16.57 4.65 -0.02
C ILE A 191 -15.64 5.32 1.00
N TYR A 192 -14.54 4.67 1.36
CA TYR A 192 -13.51 5.30 2.19
C TYR A 192 -12.89 6.52 1.51
N ALA A 193 -12.57 6.44 0.21
CA ALA A 193 -12.07 7.58 -0.54
C ALA A 193 -13.07 8.75 -0.57
N LEU A 194 -14.36 8.46 -0.74
CA LEU A 194 -15.43 9.45 -0.64
C LEU A 194 -15.46 10.11 0.73
N MET A 195 -15.47 9.32 1.81
CA MET A 195 -15.47 9.85 3.18
C MET A 195 -14.25 10.74 3.46
N LEU A 196 -13.07 10.35 2.96
CA LEU A 196 -11.85 11.13 3.13
C LEU A 196 -11.93 12.46 2.36
N THR A 197 -12.39 12.43 1.11
CA THR A 197 -12.40 13.60 0.22
C THR A 197 -13.57 14.55 0.46
N THR A 198 -14.76 14.05 0.81
CA THR A 198 -16.00 14.84 0.94
C THR A 198 -16.58 14.86 2.35
N GLY A 199 -16.07 14.03 3.27
CA GLY A 199 -16.70 13.84 4.59
C GLY A 199 -18.00 13.04 4.56
N GLY A 200 -18.33 12.41 3.42
CA GLY A 200 -19.60 11.70 3.22
C GLY A 200 -20.75 12.59 2.74
N SER A 201 -20.50 13.89 2.56
CA SER A 201 -21.49 14.89 2.16
C SER A 201 -21.03 15.67 0.90
N PRO A 202 -21.04 15.04 -0.28
CA PRO A 202 -20.74 15.70 -1.57
C PRO A 202 -21.46 17.04 -1.75
N GLY A 203 -20.78 18.02 -2.36
CA GLY A 203 -21.38 19.32 -2.69
C GLY A 203 -21.58 20.27 -1.50
N THR A 204 -21.17 19.88 -0.30
CA THR A 204 -21.22 20.72 0.91
C THR A 204 -19.85 21.34 1.25
N VAL A 205 -19.81 22.17 2.29
CA VAL A 205 -18.56 22.76 2.81
C VAL A 205 -17.54 21.70 3.26
N ASP A 206 -18.00 20.48 3.57
CA ASP A 206 -17.13 19.39 4.01
C ASP A 206 -16.19 18.90 2.91
N GLU A 207 -16.46 19.20 1.64
CA GLU A 207 -15.57 18.89 0.52
C GLU A 207 -14.42 19.89 0.33
N SER A 208 -14.37 20.96 1.14
CA SER A 208 -13.31 21.97 1.04
C SER A 208 -11.90 21.41 1.32
N ALA A 209 -10.89 22.10 0.78
CA ALA A 209 -9.48 21.78 0.97
C ALA A 209 -9.10 21.69 2.47
N ASP A 210 -9.54 22.65 3.28
CA ASP A 210 -9.24 22.68 4.71
C ASP A 210 -9.86 21.49 5.46
N ARG A 211 -11.11 21.14 5.13
CA ARG A 211 -11.80 19.99 5.71
C ARG A 211 -11.16 18.67 5.30
N PHE A 212 -10.72 18.55 4.05
CA PHE A 212 -9.94 17.41 3.58
C PHE A 212 -8.62 17.29 4.36
N LEU A 213 -7.86 18.38 4.51
CA LEU A 213 -6.59 18.37 5.26
C LEU A 213 -6.78 17.93 6.71
N VAL A 214 -7.83 18.43 7.38
CA VAL A 214 -8.18 18.04 8.75
C VAL A 214 -8.48 16.54 8.83
N ARG A 215 -9.30 16.01 7.90
CA ARG A 215 -9.62 14.57 7.87
C ARG A 215 -8.41 13.71 7.58
N LEU A 216 -7.56 14.11 6.63
CA LEU A 216 -6.34 13.39 6.28
C LEU A 216 -5.42 13.26 7.51
N LYS A 217 -5.13 14.37 8.21
CA LYS A 217 -4.30 14.35 9.43
C LYS A 217 -4.92 13.50 10.54
N ALA A 218 -6.23 13.63 10.76
CA ALA A 218 -6.92 12.85 11.77
C ALA A 218 -6.85 11.34 11.47
N GLU A 219 -6.97 10.98 10.20
CA GLU A 219 -6.92 9.60 9.75
C GLU A 219 -5.50 9.02 9.81
N GLU A 220 -4.47 9.78 9.43
CA GLU A 220 -3.06 9.42 9.63
C GLU A 220 -2.76 9.14 11.10
N GLN A 221 -3.23 10.00 12.01
CA GLN A 221 -3.07 9.82 13.46
C GLN A 221 -3.84 8.60 13.97
N ARG A 222 -5.08 8.39 13.51
CA ARG A 222 -5.89 7.23 13.90
C ARG A 222 -5.20 5.92 13.51
N VAL A 223 -4.70 5.84 12.27
CA VAL A 223 -3.96 4.69 11.75
C VAL A 223 -2.62 4.52 12.49
N HIS A 224 -1.91 5.63 12.78
CA HIS A 224 -0.69 5.59 13.57
C HIS A 224 -0.95 4.97 14.95
N ASN A 225 -2.00 5.41 15.65
CA ASN A 225 -2.35 4.88 16.96
C ASN A 225 -2.76 3.41 16.90
N ALA A 226 -3.53 3.01 15.87
CA ALA A 226 -3.97 1.62 15.69
C ALA A 226 -2.80 0.66 15.43
N THR A 227 -1.75 1.13 14.74
CA THR A 227 -0.58 0.31 14.40
C THR A 227 0.54 0.35 15.44
N ASN A 228 0.53 1.32 16.37
CA ASN A 228 1.57 1.56 17.37
C ASN A 228 1.18 1.25 18.81
N LEU A 229 0.15 0.42 19.04
CA LEU A 229 -0.42 0.21 20.39
C LEU A 229 0.60 -0.20 21.47
N LEU A 230 1.69 -0.87 21.10
CA LEU A 230 2.77 -1.33 22.00
C LEU A 230 4.17 -0.86 21.54
N TRP A 231 4.24 0.11 20.62
CA TRP A 231 5.48 0.56 19.99
C TRP A 231 5.81 2.01 20.38
N PRO A 232 7.08 2.36 20.67
CA PRO A 232 7.44 3.74 20.95
C PRO A 232 7.08 4.65 19.74
N PRO A 233 6.30 5.73 19.93
CA PRO A 233 5.84 6.59 18.82
C PRO A 233 6.98 7.19 17.98
N LEU A 234 8.18 7.30 18.56
CA LEU A 234 9.38 7.84 17.91
C LEU A 234 9.98 6.94 16.81
N VAL A 235 9.55 5.68 16.69
CA VAL A 235 10.20 4.69 15.79
C VAL A 235 9.30 4.33 14.61
N GLY A 236 8.35 5.21 14.25
CA GLY A 236 7.44 5.02 13.12
C GLY A 236 6.44 3.88 13.34
N THR A 237 5.94 3.28 12.25
CA THR A 237 5.00 2.15 12.27
C THR A 237 5.74 0.80 12.26
N PRO A 238 5.51 -0.14 13.20
CA PRO A 238 6.16 -1.43 13.15
C PRO A 238 5.60 -2.29 12.00
N PRO A 239 6.41 -3.16 11.37
CA PRO A 239 5.96 -3.97 10.23
C PRO A 239 4.80 -4.92 10.53
N TRP A 240 4.72 -5.50 11.73
CA TRP A 240 3.58 -6.34 12.13
C TRP A 240 2.31 -5.52 12.31
N GLY A 241 2.37 -4.34 12.92
CA GLY A 241 1.20 -3.47 13.07
C GLY A 241 0.64 -3.05 11.71
N LEU A 242 1.54 -2.74 10.76
CA LEU A 242 1.15 -2.44 9.38
C LEU A 242 0.50 -3.67 8.71
N ARG A 243 1.14 -4.85 8.78
CA ARG A 243 0.60 -6.12 8.27
C ARG A 243 -0.78 -6.44 8.86
N ASP A 244 -0.91 -6.36 10.18
CA ASP A 244 -2.13 -6.72 10.91
C ASP A 244 -3.28 -5.81 10.47
N LEU A 245 -3.03 -4.51 10.38
CA LEU A 245 -4.03 -3.58 9.87
C LEU A 245 -4.36 -3.84 8.40
N MET A 246 -3.39 -4.16 7.53
CA MET A 246 -3.69 -4.54 6.14
C MET A 246 -4.60 -5.77 6.01
N ASN A 247 -4.54 -6.68 6.99
CA ASN A 247 -5.36 -7.88 7.04
C ASN A 247 -6.74 -7.65 7.66
N GLU A 248 -6.99 -6.46 8.23
CA GLU A 248 -8.32 -6.13 8.74
C GLU A 248 -9.33 -6.00 7.59
N PRO A 249 -10.56 -6.56 7.74
CA PRO A 249 -11.60 -6.49 6.70
C PRO A 249 -11.89 -5.05 6.25
N VAL A 250 -11.79 -4.09 7.16
CA VAL A 250 -12.03 -2.67 6.92
C VAL A 250 -11.10 -2.05 5.87
N MET A 251 -9.94 -2.66 5.59
CA MET A 251 -9.03 -2.19 4.55
C MET A 251 -9.53 -2.51 3.13
N GLY A 252 -10.48 -3.44 2.98
CA GLY A 252 -11.05 -3.79 1.68
C GLY A 252 -10.03 -4.36 0.69
N LEU A 253 -8.90 -4.88 1.17
CA LEU A 253 -7.84 -5.44 0.33
C LEU A 253 -8.12 -6.88 -0.10
N GLY A 254 -8.79 -7.67 0.76
CA GLY A 254 -9.28 -9.01 0.40
C GLY A 254 -8.18 -10.05 0.15
N ALA A 255 -7.00 -9.87 0.75
CA ALA A 255 -5.89 -10.80 0.71
C ALA A 255 -5.23 -10.91 2.09
N GLN A 256 -4.48 -11.99 2.31
CA GLN A 256 -3.67 -12.17 3.50
C GLN A 256 -2.24 -11.70 3.24
N TYR A 257 -1.87 -10.58 3.86
CA TYR A 257 -0.56 -9.97 3.79
C TYR A 257 0.38 -10.57 4.84
N HIS A 258 1.63 -10.75 4.41
CA HIS A 258 2.71 -11.23 5.22
C HIS A 258 3.88 -10.25 5.18
N TRP A 259 4.55 -10.11 6.32
CA TRP A 259 5.80 -9.36 6.41
C TRP A 259 6.96 -10.26 5.98
N THR A 260 7.71 -9.82 4.97
CA THR A 260 8.89 -10.52 4.49
C THR A 260 10.11 -9.62 4.63
N ILE A 261 11.04 -10.03 5.51
CA ILE A 261 12.33 -9.36 5.69
C ILE A 261 13.25 -9.73 4.53
N THR A 262 14.01 -8.76 4.05
CA THR A 262 14.97 -8.93 2.94
C THR A 262 16.41 -8.62 3.33
N ALA A 263 16.64 -8.23 4.58
CA ALA A 263 18.00 -8.09 5.10
C ALA A 263 18.73 -9.42 4.95
N GLN A 264 19.85 -9.41 4.21
CA GLN A 264 20.64 -10.58 3.79
C GLN A 264 21.07 -11.52 4.94
N TRP A 265 20.94 -11.07 6.19
CA TRP A 265 21.34 -11.78 7.40
C TRP A 265 20.18 -12.49 8.13
N VAL A 266 18.91 -12.22 7.76
CA VAL A 266 17.73 -12.63 8.54
C VAL A 266 16.86 -13.65 7.79
N THR A 267 16.79 -13.60 6.46
CA THR A 267 16.01 -14.55 5.65
C THR A 267 16.89 -15.25 4.62
N ALA A 268 16.74 -16.56 4.49
CA ALA A 268 17.49 -17.41 3.55
C ALA A 268 16.95 -17.36 2.10
N GLY A 269 15.94 -16.53 1.81
CA GLY A 269 15.33 -16.41 0.49
C GLY A 269 16.00 -15.33 -0.38
N PRO A 270 16.08 -15.48 -1.72
CA PRO A 270 16.68 -14.44 -2.57
C PRO A 270 15.80 -13.18 -2.57
N VAL A 271 16.36 -12.04 -2.16
CA VAL A 271 15.67 -10.72 -2.17
C VAL A 271 14.99 -10.42 -3.51
N ALA A 272 15.58 -10.87 -4.62
CA ALA A 272 15.00 -10.75 -5.95
C ALA A 272 13.66 -11.46 -6.11
N ALA A 273 13.43 -12.59 -5.45
CA ALA A 273 12.15 -13.31 -5.47
C ALA A 273 11.06 -12.50 -4.77
N VAL A 274 11.39 -11.90 -3.62
CA VAL A 274 10.50 -11.05 -2.85
C VAL A 274 10.08 -9.81 -3.65
N VAL A 275 11.04 -9.18 -4.36
CA VAL A 275 10.71 -8.07 -5.27
C VAL A 275 9.81 -8.53 -6.41
N ARG A 276 10.08 -9.68 -7.03
CA ARG A 276 9.18 -10.22 -8.08
C ARG A 276 7.77 -10.46 -7.57
N GLN A 277 7.62 -11.00 -6.36
CA GLN A 277 6.30 -11.18 -5.73
C GLN A 277 5.59 -9.84 -5.51
N ALA A 278 6.30 -8.82 -5.02
CA ALA A 278 5.75 -7.48 -4.85
C ALA A 278 5.29 -6.87 -6.19
N LEU A 279 6.07 -7.02 -7.25
CA LEU A 279 5.71 -6.55 -8.60
C LEU A 279 4.51 -7.31 -9.18
N ALA A 280 4.42 -8.62 -8.97
CA ALA A 280 3.28 -9.42 -9.39
C ALA A 280 2.00 -9.03 -8.63
N ALA A 281 2.12 -8.80 -7.31
CA ALA A 281 1.01 -8.35 -6.48
C ALA A 281 0.45 -7.01 -6.97
N VAL A 282 1.33 -6.05 -7.27
CA VAL A 282 0.89 -4.72 -7.73
C VAL A 282 0.30 -4.76 -9.14
N ALA A 283 0.83 -5.60 -10.03
CA ALA A 283 0.25 -5.83 -11.35
C ALA A 283 -1.17 -6.43 -11.26
N ALA A 284 -1.42 -7.25 -10.25
CA ALA A 284 -2.75 -7.78 -9.96
C ALA A 284 -3.68 -6.73 -9.31
N GLY A 285 -3.13 -5.64 -8.76
CA GLY A 285 -3.88 -4.55 -8.11
C GLY A 285 -3.83 -4.53 -6.59
N TYR A 286 -2.87 -5.24 -5.98
CA TYR A 286 -2.60 -5.15 -4.54
C TYR A 286 -1.53 -4.09 -4.27
N PRO A 287 -1.82 -3.02 -3.50
CA PRO A 287 -0.79 -2.09 -3.06
C PRO A 287 0.16 -2.78 -2.07
N VAL A 288 1.46 -2.54 -2.20
CA VAL A 288 2.50 -3.22 -1.42
C VAL A 288 3.33 -2.20 -0.65
N PRO A 289 3.21 -2.14 0.68
CA PRO A 289 4.12 -1.35 1.51
C PRO A 289 5.54 -1.94 1.49
N VAL A 290 6.52 -1.06 1.35
CA VAL A 290 7.92 -1.41 1.26
C VAL A 290 8.70 -0.58 2.27
N LEU A 291 9.45 -1.27 3.13
CA LEU A 291 10.31 -0.66 4.12
C LEU A 291 11.71 -0.50 3.53
N ILE A 292 12.15 0.75 3.39
CA ILE A 292 13.47 1.13 2.90
C ILE A 292 14.29 1.84 3.98
N GLY A 293 15.59 1.92 3.76
CA GLY A 293 16.51 2.52 4.72
C GLY A 293 17.96 2.55 4.26
N ASP A 294 18.83 2.86 5.21
CA ASP A 294 20.28 2.83 5.08
C ASP A 294 20.81 1.51 5.66
N ALA A 295 21.75 1.56 6.61
CA ALA A 295 22.14 0.41 7.41
C ALA A 295 21.00 -0.09 8.31
N ILE A 296 19.99 0.74 8.60
CA ILE A 296 18.81 0.37 9.38
C ILE A 296 17.51 0.75 8.64
N PRO A 297 16.37 0.13 8.97
CA PRO A 297 15.08 0.52 8.43
C PRO A 297 14.69 1.94 8.85
N ARG A 298 14.09 2.73 7.95
CA ARG A 298 13.79 4.15 8.19
C ARG A 298 12.40 4.57 7.74
N HIS A 299 11.95 4.09 6.59
CA HIS A 299 10.89 4.77 5.84
C HIS A 299 10.03 3.80 5.05
N TYR A 300 8.71 3.97 5.12
CA TYR A 300 7.78 3.25 4.27
C TYR A 300 7.45 4.04 3.02
N VAL A 301 7.44 3.32 1.91
CA VAL A 301 6.88 3.76 0.62
C VAL A 301 5.83 2.75 0.18
N LEU A 302 4.90 3.16 -0.68
CA LEU A 302 3.84 2.28 -1.18
C LEU A 302 4.06 1.99 -2.65
N LEU A 303 4.40 0.75 -3.01
CA LEU A 303 4.40 0.29 -4.39
C LEU A 303 2.95 0.17 -4.88
N VAL A 304 2.61 0.90 -5.94
CA VAL A 304 1.23 1.04 -6.43
C VAL A 304 1.06 0.67 -7.90
N HIS A 305 2.14 0.63 -8.68
CA HIS A 305 2.08 0.17 -10.06
C HIS A 305 3.41 -0.38 -10.56
N TYR A 306 3.37 -1.18 -11.61
CA TYR A 306 4.53 -1.69 -12.31
C TYR A 306 4.21 -1.89 -13.79
N ASP A 307 5.09 -1.39 -14.65
CA ASP A 307 5.01 -1.48 -16.11
C ASP A 307 6.41 -1.70 -16.71
N GLY A 308 6.51 -1.71 -18.05
CA GLY A 308 7.78 -1.87 -18.76
C GLY A 308 8.81 -0.75 -18.50
N ALA A 309 8.37 0.43 -18.06
CA ALA A 309 9.22 1.55 -17.70
C ALA A 309 9.66 1.50 -16.22
N GLY A 310 9.21 0.53 -15.42
CA GLY A 310 9.61 0.31 -14.04
C GLY A 310 8.45 0.34 -13.05
N ALA A 311 8.78 0.48 -11.77
CA ALA A 311 7.81 0.45 -10.67
C ALA A 311 7.52 1.86 -10.15
N LEU A 312 6.26 2.12 -9.81
CA LEU A 312 5.81 3.39 -9.25
C LEU A 312 5.52 3.23 -7.76
N PHE A 313 6.11 4.14 -6.98
CA PHE A 313 6.00 4.18 -5.54
C PHE A 313 5.43 5.53 -5.12
N TYR A 314 4.37 5.53 -4.31
CA TYR A 314 4.02 6.71 -3.55
C TYR A 314 5.01 6.88 -2.38
N GLU A 315 5.64 8.05 -2.32
CA GLU A 315 6.60 8.45 -1.29
C GLU A 315 5.92 9.45 -0.34
N PRO A 316 5.59 9.03 0.91
CA PRO A 316 4.77 9.84 1.83
C PRO A 316 5.36 11.18 2.24
N THR A 317 6.68 11.34 2.34
CA THR A 317 7.33 12.58 2.80
C THR A 317 7.09 13.71 1.81
N SER A 318 7.35 13.45 0.53
CA SER A 318 7.13 14.40 -0.56
C SER A 318 5.68 14.41 -1.04
N GLY A 319 4.89 13.37 -0.77
CA GLY A 319 3.54 13.23 -1.32
C GLY A 319 3.56 13.08 -2.84
N GLU A 320 4.49 12.29 -3.36
CA GLU A 320 4.71 12.10 -4.80
C GLU A 320 4.73 10.65 -5.19
N VAL A 321 4.20 10.35 -6.36
CA VAL A 321 4.42 9.07 -7.03
C VAL A 321 5.71 9.16 -7.83
N ARG A 322 6.70 8.37 -7.45
CA ARG A 322 8.05 8.34 -8.02
C ARG A 322 8.33 7.02 -8.70
N ARG A 323 9.06 7.09 -9.81
CA ARG A 323 9.42 5.93 -10.61
C ARG A 323 10.80 5.38 -10.22
N VAL A 324 10.85 4.09 -9.93
CA VAL A 324 12.10 3.32 -9.83
C VAL A 324 12.25 2.53 -11.14
N GLY A 325 13.21 2.97 -11.97
CA GLY A 325 13.44 2.37 -13.28
C GLY A 325 13.98 0.94 -13.24
N PRO A 326 13.91 0.19 -14.36
CA PRO A 326 14.25 -1.23 -14.40
C PRO A 326 15.69 -1.54 -13.96
N ALA A 327 16.65 -0.67 -14.30
CA ALA A 327 18.05 -0.83 -13.90
C ALA A 327 18.24 -0.70 -12.38
N SER A 328 17.49 0.19 -11.73
CA SER A 328 17.51 0.37 -10.29
C SER A 328 16.84 -0.80 -9.57
N LEU A 329 15.70 -1.30 -10.09
CA LEU A 329 15.06 -2.52 -9.59
C LEU A 329 15.99 -3.73 -9.67
N ARG A 330 16.68 -3.94 -10.80
CA ARG A 330 17.66 -5.04 -10.95
C ARG A 330 18.81 -4.97 -9.95
N ARG A 331 19.25 -3.75 -9.61
CA ARG A 331 20.31 -3.52 -8.62
C ARG A 331 19.80 -3.40 -7.19
N LEU A 332 18.48 -3.52 -6.96
CA LEU A 332 17.84 -3.30 -5.67
C LEU A 332 18.21 -1.93 -5.05
N ASN A 333 18.34 -0.90 -5.89
CA ASN A 333 18.68 0.45 -5.47
C ASN A 333 17.42 1.32 -5.47
N PHE A 334 17.03 1.76 -4.28
CA PHE A 334 15.82 2.56 -4.05
C PHE A 334 16.12 4.03 -3.78
N GLY A 335 17.34 4.51 -4.04
CA GLY A 335 17.79 5.86 -3.65
C GLY A 335 16.95 7.02 -4.22
N VAL A 336 16.22 6.81 -5.33
CA VAL A 336 15.24 7.77 -5.86
C VAL A 336 14.11 8.09 -4.86
N LEU A 337 13.84 7.16 -3.94
CA LEU A 337 12.86 7.26 -2.87
C LEU A 337 13.49 7.78 -1.54
N GLY A 338 14.71 8.30 -1.59
CA GLY A 338 15.42 8.88 -0.45
C GLY A 338 16.36 7.91 0.28
N TYR A 339 16.13 6.60 0.19
CA TYR A 339 16.95 5.59 0.86
C TYR A 339 17.36 4.46 -0.11
N PRO A 340 18.62 4.00 -0.08
CA PRO A 340 19.13 3.09 -1.10
C PRO A 340 18.71 1.63 -0.91
N HIS A 341 18.44 1.17 0.30
CA HIS A 341 18.33 -0.26 0.62
C HIS A 341 16.91 -0.70 0.97
N LEU A 342 16.53 -1.85 0.43
CA LEU A 342 15.33 -2.58 0.80
C LEU A 342 15.57 -3.34 2.11
N HIS A 343 14.67 -3.20 3.07
CA HIS A 343 14.71 -3.91 4.35
C HIS A 343 13.59 -4.94 4.47
N GLY A 344 12.43 -4.68 3.86
CA GLY A 344 11.39 -5.70 3.71
C GLY A 344 10.16 -5.18 2.98
N VAL A 345 9.22 -6.09 2.76
CA VAL A 345 7.97 -5.82 2.06
C VAL A 345 6.80 -6.47 2.78
N ILE A 346 5.62 -5.86 2.67
CA ILE A 346 4.37 -6.44 3.13
C ILE A 346 3.57 -6.83 1.90
N VAL A 347 3.56 -8.12 1.59
CA VAL A 347 3.03 -8.67 0.33
C VAL A 347 1.93 -9.69 0.61
N PRO A 348 0.94 -9.82 -0.29
CA PRO A 348 -0.05 -10.88 -0.18
C PRO A 348 0.62 -12.24 -0.39
N GLY A 349 0.25 -13.23 0.42
CA GLY A 349 0.61 -14.62 0.24
C GLY A 349 -0.23 -15.32 -0.84
N PRO A 350 0.18 -16.52 -1.30
CA PRO A 350 -0.70 -17.40 -2.05
C PRO A 350 -1.92 -17.71 -1.17
N GLY A 351 -3.11 -17.45 -1.71
CA GLY A 351 -4.39 -17.69 -1.04
C GLY A 351 -4.98 -19.06 -1.36
#